data_AF-A0A834ACA7-F1
#
_entry.id   AF-A0A834ACA7-F1
#
_cell.length_a   1.000
_cell.length_b   1.000
_cell.length_c   1.000
_cell.angle_alpha   90.00
_cell.angle_beta   90.00
_cell.angle_gamma   90.00
#
_symmetry.space_group_name_H-M   'P 1'
#
loop_
_entity.id
_entity.type
_entity.pdbx_description
1 polymer ?
#
loop_
_entity_poly.entity_id
_entity_poly.type
_entity_poly.pdbx_seq_one_letter_code
_entity_poly.pdbx_strand_id
1 'polypeptide(L)'
;MIVAFSNLAERIKLLGVYAQSLADLQQQEEETYADACDEFLDPIMSTLMSDPVVLPSSRVTVDRSTIARHLLSDQTDPFNRSPLTMDQIRPNTELKEKIQQWLAERKQQQKEQLE
;
A
#
# COMPACT_ATOMS: atom_id res chain seq x y z
N MET A 1 8.46 24.78 36.71
CA MET A 1 9.24 23.89 35.83
C MET A 1 8.75 22.43 35.85
N ILE A 2 8.19 21.92 36.96
CA ILE A 2 7.78 20.50 37.11
C ILE A 2 6.49 20.14 36.33
N VAL A 3 5.52 21.06 36.17
CA VAL A 3 4.24 20.79 35.46
C VAL A 3 4.36 20.59 33.94
N ALA A 4 5.43 21.08 33.32
CA ALA A 4 5.66 20.92 31.88
C ALA A 4 6.11 19.49 31.51
N PHE A 5 6.85 18.83 32.42
CA PHE A 5 7.33 17.46 32.22
C PHE A 5 6.23 16.41 32.37
N SER A 6 5.29 16.60 33.29
CA SER A 6 4.13 15.71 33.44
C SER A 6 3.20 15.76 32.21
N ASN A 7 2.97 16.95 31.64
CA ASN A 7 2.19 17.09 30.41
C ASN A 7 2.89 16.42 29.21
N LEU A 8 4.22 16.49 29.14
CA LEU A 8 5.00 15.80 28.11
C LEU A 8 4.91 14.28 28.25
N ALA A 9 4.98 13.73 29.47
CA ALA A 9 4.86 12.29 29.71
C ALA A 9 3.48 11.74 29.32
N GLU A 10 2.40 12.48 29.61
CA GLU A 10 1.03 12.12 29.18
C GLU A 10 0.89 12.18 27.65
N ARG A 11 1.45 13.21 27.00
CA ARG A 11 1.45 13.34 25.54
C ARG A 11 2.22 12.20 24.86
N ILE A 12 3.37 11.80 25.41
CA ILE A 12 4.15 10.66 24.89
C ILE A 12 3.36 9.36 25.03
N LYS A 13 2.68 9.14 26.17
CA LYS A 13 1.79 7.98 26.34
C LYS A 13 0.64 7.99 25.32
N LEU A 14 -0.01 9.13 25.12
CA LEU A 14 -1.06 9.29 24.11
C LEU A 14 -0.56 8.99 22.69
N LEU A 15 0.62 9.48 22.33
CA LEU A 15 1.23 9.18 21.04
C LEU A 15 1.54 7.69 20.88
N GLY A 16 1.99 7.02 21.93
CA GLY A 16 2.21 5.58 21.93
C GLY A 16 0.92 4.78 21.69
N VAL A 17 -0.17 5.15 22.38
CA VAL A 17 -1.48 4.53 22.16
C VAL A 17 -2.00 4.78 20.75
N TYR A 18 -1.82 6.00 20.23
CA TYR A 18 -2.23 6.33 18.86
C TYR A 18 -1.42 5.53 17.82
N ALA A 19 -0.10 5.44 17.98
CA ALA A 19 0.75 4.64 17.11
C ALA A 19 0.35 3.15 17.12
N GLN A 20 0.03 2.60 18.30
CA GLN A 20 -0.47 1.23 18.41
C GLN A 20 -1.79 1.06 17.67
N SER A 21 -2.75 1.97 17.85
CA SER A 21 -4.05 1.88 17.14
C SER A 21 -3.91 1.95 15.62
N LEU A 22 -2.94 2.70 15.10
CA LEU A 22 -2.64 2.73 13.66
C LEU A 22 -2.03 1.42 13.18
N ALA A 23 -1.11 0.84 13.95
CA ALA A 23 -0.50 -0.45 13.62
C ALA A 23 -1.54 -1.58 13.63
N ASP A 24 -2.44 -1.60 14.61
CA ASP A 24 -3.50 -2.60 14.71
C ASP A 24 -4.48 -2.50 13.53
N LEU A 25 -4.83 -1.27 13.10
CA LEU A 25 -5.63 -1.04 11.89
C LEU A 25 -4.93 -1.55 10.63
N GLN A 26 -3.64 -1.28 10.48
CA GLN A 26 -2.84 -1.79 9.34
C GLN A 26 -2.78 -3.31 9.33
N GLN A 27 -2.61 -3.94 10.50
CA GLN A 27 -2.60 -5.40 10.61
C GLN A 27 -3.96 -6.01 10.26
N GLN A 28 -5.06 -5.41 10.72
CA GLN A 28 -6.41 -5.86 10.33
C GLN A 28 -6.65 -5.72 8.83
N GLU A 29 -6.18 -4.63 8.22
CA GLU A 29 -6.22 -4.44 6.78
C GLU A 29 -5.40 -5.53 6.06
N GLU A 30 -4.15 -5.74 6.45
CA GLU A 30 -3.27 -6.78 5.88
C GLU A 30 -3.87 -8.20 6.00
N GLU A 31 -4.44 -8.55 7.15
CA GLU A 31 -5.14 -9.84 7.37
C GLU A 31 -6.38 -9.96 6.48
N THR A 32 -7.14 -8.87 6.32
CA THR A 32 -8.31 -8.83 5.42
C THR A 32 -7.90 -9.02 3.96
N TYR A 33 -6.66 -8.62 3.61
CA TYR A 33 -6.12 -8.73 2.25
C TYR A 33 -5.36 -10.02 1.96
N ALA A 34 -5.24 -10.93 2.94
CA ALA A 34 -4.54 -12.21 2.76
C ALA A 34 -5.15 -13.12 1.68
N ASP A 35 -6.44 -12.96 1.39
CA ASP A 35 -7.16 -13.68 0.33
C ASP A 35 -7.22 -12.90 -1.01
N ALA A 36 -6.49 -11.79 -1.13
CA ALA A 36 -6.46 -11.04 -2.39
C ALA A 36 -5.95 -11.94 -3.52
N CYS A 37 -6.53 -11.81 -4.71
CA CYS A 37 -6.03 -12.51 -5.88
C CYS A 37 -4.59 -12.06 -6.19
N ASP A 38 -3.73 -12.99 -6.63
CA ASP A 38 -2.34 -12.71 -6.99
C ASP A 38 -2.19 -11.55 -7.99
N GLU A 39 -3.18 -11.34 -8.86
CA GLU A 39 -3.20 -10.22 -9.83
C GLU A 39 -3.26 -8.84 -9.16
N PHE A 40 -3.75 -8.74 -7.93
CA PHE A 40 -3.86 -7.48 -7.18
C PHE A 40 -2.60 -7.17 -6.37
N LEU A 41 -1.69 -8.13 -6.25
CA LEU A 41 -0.48 -8.01 -5.46
C LEU A 41 0.66 -7.43 -6.29
N ASP A 42 1.45 -6.56 -5.67
CA ASP A 42 2.68 -6.06 -6.24
C ASP A 42 3.69 -7.22 -6.36
N PRO A 43 4.26 -7.50 -7.54
CA PRO A 43 5.16 -8.64 -7.75
C PRO A 43 6.53 -8.52 -7.05
N ILE A 44 6.88 -7.35 -6.50
CA ILE A 44 8.12 -7.10 -5.76
C ILE A 44 7.86 -7.08 -4.26
N MET A 45 6.82 -6.35 -3.84
CA MET A 45 6.50 -6.17 -2.42
C MET A 45 5.54 -7.24 -1.87
N SER A 46 4.85 -7.99 -2.74
CA SER A 46 3.80 -8.95 -2.41
C SER A 46 2.67 -8.35 -1.56
N THR A 47 2.41 -7.05 -1.74
CA THR A 47 1.37 -6.29 -1.03
C THR A 47 0.29 -5.85 -2.01
N LEU A 48 -0.94 -5.65 -1.54
CA LEU A 48 -2.02 -5.12 -2.36
C LEU A 48 -1.62 -3.78 -3.01
N MET A 49 -1.76 -3.68 -4.34
CA MET A 49 -1.45 -2.46 -5.08
C MET A 49 -2.49 -1.37 -4.82
N SER A 50 -2.04 -0.18 -4.43
CA SER A 50 -2.92 0.97 -4.20
C SER A 50 -3.05 1.83 -5.46
N ASP A 51 -1.96 1.99 -6.20
CA ASP A 51 -1.94 2.69 -7.49
C ASP A 51 -1.19 1.83 -8.53
N PRO A 52 -1.88 0.82 -9.10
CA PRO A 52 -1.26 -0.08 -10.07
C PRO A 52 -0.88 0.66 -11.35
N VAL A 53 0.35 0.43 -11.81
CA VAL A 53 0.93 1.01 -13.02
C VAL A 53 1.59 -0.03 -13.89
N VAL A 54 1.45 0.10 -15.20
CA VAL A 54 2.02 -0.81 -16.19
C VAL A 54 3.38 -0.31 -16.64
N LEU A 55 4.37 -1.20 -16.60
CA LEU A 55 5.70 -0.97 -17.17
C LEU A 55 5.66 -1.26 -18.68
N PRO A 56 6.13 -0.35 -19.56
CA PRO A 56 5.98 -0.49 -21.00
C PRO A 56 6.77 -1.67 -21.60
N SER A 57 7.95 -1.97 -21.04
CA SER A 57 8.87 -3.00 -21.53
C SER A 57 8.42 -4.41 -21.11
N SER A 58 8.28 -4.65 -19.82
CA SER A 58 7.87 -5.97 -19.29
C SER A 58 6.37 -6.23 -19.37
N ARG A 59 5.55 -5.18 -19.53
CA ARG A 59 4.06 -5.21 -19.42
C ARG A 59 3.58 -5.72 -18.06
N VAL A 60 4.46 -5.75 -17.07
CA VAL A 60 4.13 -6.11 -15.69
C VAL A 60 3.48 -4.91 -15.02
N THR A 61 2.46 -5.19 -14.20
CA THR A 61 1.85 -4.18 -13.34
C THR A 61 2.50 -4.21 -11.97
N VAL A 62 2.85 -3.04 -11.45
CA VAL A 62 3.48 -2.85 -10.14
C VAL A 62 2.83 -1.66 -9.44
N ASP A 63 3.01 -1.50 -8.14
CA ASP A 63 2.56 -0.29 -7.46
C ASP A 63 3.47 0.90 -7.83
N ARG A 64 2.87 2.08 -8.02
CA ARG A 64 3.62 3.30 -8.37
C ARG A 64 4.71 3.62 -7.36
N SER A 65 4.46 3.42 -6.07
CA SER A 65 5.44 3.74 -5.02
C SER A 65 6.64 2.80 -5.08
N THR A 66 6.41 1.51 -5.41
CA THR A 66 7.44 0.50 -5.59
C THR A 66 8.37 0.86 -6.73
N ILE A 67 7.83 1.11 -7.93
CA ILE A 67 8.65 1.46 -9.09
C ILE A 67 9.34 2.82 -8.94
N ALA A 68 8.67 3.81 -8.32
CA ALA A 68 9.29 5.10 -8.05
C ALA A 68 10.55 4.93 -7.20
N ARG A 69 10.49 4.11 -6.14
CA ARG A 69 11.65 3.82 -5.28
C ARG A 69 12.76 3.10 -6.04
N HIS A 70 12.43 2.15 -6.91
CA HIS A 70 13.42 1.47 -7.75
C HIS A 70 14.15 2.48 -8.65
N LEU A 71 13.41 3.35 -9.33
CA LEU A 71 13.94 4.37 -10.25
C LEU A 71 14.77 5.47 -9.57
N LEU A 72 14.70 5.62 -8.24
CA LEU A 72 15.64 6.46 -7.47
C LEU A 72 17.05 5.85 -7.41
N SER A 73 17.15 4.52 -7.50
CA SER A 73 18.43 3.80 -7.44
C SER A 73 18.94 3.43 -8.83
N ASP A 74 18.06 2.90 -9.69
CA ASP A 74 18.41 2.42 -11.03
C ASP A 74 17.29 2.75 -12.02
N GLN A 75 17.63 3.38 -13.14
CA GLN A 75 16.68 3.79 -14.18
C GLN A 75 16.40 2.65 -15.17
N THR A 76 16.07 1.47 -14.65
CA THR A 76 15.73 0.30 -15.44
C THR A 76 14.42 -0.36 -14.99
N ASP A 77 13.87 -1.21 -15.84
CA ASP A 77 12.77 -2.09 -15.50
C ASP A 77 13.31 -3.26 -14.64
N PRO A 78 12.77 -3.49 -13.42
CA PRO A 78 13.29 -4.49 -12.49
C PRO A 78 13.18 -5.94 -13.02
N PHE A 79 12.35 -6.21 -14.03
CA PHE A 79 12.11 -7.57 -14.55
C PHE A 79 12.99 -7.92 -15.75
N ASN A 80 13.35 -6.96 -16.58
CA ASN A 80 14.10 -7.21 -17.82
C ASN A 80 15.31 -6.28 -18.03
N ARG A 81 15.56 -5.34 -17.10
CA ARG A 81 16.67 -4.38 -17.12
C ARG A 81 16.68 -3.42 -18.32
N SER A 82 15.55 -3.26 -19.01
CA SER A 82 15.43 -2.26 -20.07
C SER A 82 15.45 -0.86 -19.47
N PRO A 83 16.03 0.15 -20.14
CA PRO A 83 15.97 1.54 -19.67
C PRO A 83 14.52 1.98 -19.46
N LEU A 84 14.24 2.56 -18.29
CA LEU A 84 12.89 2.95 -17.89
C LEU A 84 12.92 4.28 -17.13
N THR A 85 11.96 5.14 -17.43
CA THR A 85 11.77 6.43 -16.75
C THR A 85 10.31 6.60 -16.32
N MET A 86 10.07 7.43 -15.30
CA MET A 86 8.73 7.59 -14.69
C MET A 86 7.66 8.10 -15.66
N ASP A 87 8.03 8.87 -16.69
CA ASP A 87 7.13 9.42 -17.71
C ASP A 87 6.61 8.37 -18.71
N GLN A 88 7.33 7.26 -18.86
CA GLN A 88 6.93 6.15 -19.72
C GLN A 88 5.90 5.23 -19.08
N ILE A 89 5.80 5.28 -17.75
CA ILE A 89 4.88 4.47 -16.96
C ILE A 89 3.43 4.92 -17.22
N ARG A 90 2.52 3.94 -17.36
CA ARG A 90 1.10 4.21 -17.61
C ARG A 90 0.24 3.66 -16.47
N PRO A 91 -0.78 4.41 -15.99
CA PRO A 91 -1.67 3.90 -14.95
C PRO A 91 -2.48 2.72 -15.48
N ASN A 92 -2.66 1.68 -14.65
CA ASN A 92 -3.58 0.58 -14.93
C ASN A 92 -4.94 0.88 -14.28
N THR A 93 -5.74 1.73 -14.93
CA THR A 93 -7.03 2.18 -14.37
C THR A 93 -8.02 1.05 -14.23
N GLU A 94 -8.03 0.09 -15.16
CA GLU A 94 -8.93 -1.07 -15.09
C GLU A 94 -8.63 -1.94 -13.87
N LEU A 95 -7.36 -2.28 -13.64
CA LEU A 95 -6.98 -3.07 -12.46
C LEU A 95 -7.27 -2.30 -11.17
N LYS A 96 -7.02 -0.98 -11.16
CA LYS A 96 -7.36 -0.13 -10.03
C LYS A 96 -8.85 -0.20 -9.70
N GLU A 97 -9.73 -0.11 -10.69
CA GLU A 97 -11.17 -0.23 -10.48
C GLU A 97 -11.57 -1.59 -9.92
N LYS A 98 -10.98 -2.69 -10.43
CA LYS A 98 -11.22 -4.05 -9.89
C LYS A 98 -10.80 -4.18 -8.43
N ILE A 99 -9.61 -3.68 -8.08
CA ILE A 99 -9.11 -3.68 -6.70
C ILE A 99 -10.06 -2.86 -5.79
N GLN A 100 -10.50 -1.69 -6.23
CA GLN A 100 -11.41 -0.85 -5.45
C GLN A 100 -12.79 -1.48 -5.24
N GLN A 101 -13.33 -2.13 -6.26
CA GLN A 101 -14.59 -2.88 -6.14
C GLN A 101 -14.45 -4.01 -5.13
N TRP A 102 -13.39 -4.81 -5.25
CA TRP A 102 -13.11 -5.90 -4.32
C TRP A 102 -12.93 -5.42 -2.87
N LEU A 103 -12.23 -4.31 -2.65
CA LEU A 103 -12.08 -3.67 -1.34
C LEU A 103 -13.43 -3.21 -0.77
N ALA A 104 -14.28 -2.62 -1.61
CA ALA A 104 -15.61 -2.15 -1.19
C ALA A 104 -16.50 -3.32 -0.76
N GLU A 105 -16.49 -4.42 -1.52
CA GLU A 105 -17.24 -5.64 -1.20
C GLU A 105 -16.79 -6.25 0.13
N ARG A 106 -15.47 -6.37 0.36
CA ARG A 106 -14.90 -6.87 1.62
C ARG A 106 -15.28 -5.99 2.81
N LYS A 107 -15.22 -4.66 2.65
CA LYS A 107 -15.59 -3.71 3.71
C LYS A 107 -17.08 -3.81 4.06
N GLN A 108 -17.94 -4.05 3.07
CA GLN A 108 -19.36 -4.25 3.32
C GLN A 108 -19.62 -5.57 4.06
N GLN A 109 -18.99 -6.67 3.65
CA GLN A 109 -19.10 -7.97 4.33
C GLN A 109 -18.63 -7.90 5.79
N GLN A 110 -17.52 -7.19 6.06
CA GLN A 110 -17.03 -7.00 7.42
C GLN A 110 -18.05 -6.21 8.25
N LYS A 111 -18.64 -5.15 7.69
CA LYS A 111 -19.67 -4.36 8.38
C LYS A 111 -20.91 -5.20 8.72
N GLU A 112 -21.39 -6.01 7.79
CA GLU A 112 -22.53 -6.92 7.99
C GLU A 112 -22.25 -8.02 9.03
N GLN A 113 -20.99 -8.41 9.25
CA GLN A 113 -20.60 -9.37 10.30
C GLN A 113 -20.49 -8.74 11.69
N LEU A 114 -20.32 -7.41 11.77
CA LEU A 114 -20.23 -6.67 13.03
C LEU A 114 -21.60 -6.12 13.51
N GLU A 115 -22.62 -6.10 12.64
CA GLU A 115 -24.01 -5.74 12.97
C GLU A 115 -24.83 -6.95 13.45
#